data_AF-A0A1C6CD55-F1
#
_entry.id   AF-A0A1C6CD55-F1
#
_cell.length_a   1.000
_cell.length_b   1.000
_cell.length_c   1.000
_cell.angle_alpha   90.00
_cell.angle_beta   90.00
_cell.angle_gamma   90.00
#
_symmetry.space_group_name_H-M   'P 1'
#
loop_
_entity.id
_entity.type
_entity.pdbx_description
1 polymer ?
#
loop_
_entity_poly.entity_id
_entity_poly.type
_entity_poly.pdbx_seq_one_letter_code
_entity_poly.pdbx_strand_id
1 'polypeptide(L)'
;MSIKKRLSALLIAVVLISSITILPVSAVSDDEIDVRECENYAQHIINDLMSTGCKRPYAGNYYNKSGDLADELLDVAYKYEKGEVTAVELQNKYDETKEFYENPWISPCYAEQTCYVAVHEQNYNNWYTDEQWNTFIEKRDNLLQALRVIDSDLEPAKWGSVYDYDYTVKQQKYISKCFYELLYIYNEMTCKDIIQGDVNRDGVVSVSDATLIQKYIVGEVNFTGAQELRAKVNVDSYSVSVKDATLIQKYIVDPSIYFYSRGIVKNESEFATSLDNWEICSQW
;
A
#
# COMPACT_ATOMS: atom_id res chain seq x y z
N MET A 1 5.75 18.12 21.28
CA MET A 1 4.69 17.22 21.78
C MET A 1 5.13 16.65 23.13
N SER A 2 4.36 16.83 24.21
CA SER A 2 4.76 16.43 25.57
C SER A 2 4.95 14.91 25.69
N ILE A 3 5.98 14.47 26.42
CA ILE A 3 6.30 13.06 26.73
C ILE A 3 5.07 12.27 27.21
N LYS A 4 4.14 12.94 27.90
CA LYS A 4 2.88 12.34 28.36
C LYS A 4 1.95 11.92 27.21
N LYS A 5 1.89 12.66 26.09
CA LYS A 5 1.10 12.28 24.91
C LYS A 5 1.69 11.07 24.20
N ARG A 6 3.02 10.94 24.15
CA ARG A 6 3.71 9.78 23.53
C ARG A 6 3.52 8.50 24.34
N LEU A 7 3.63 8.57 25.67
CA LEU A 7 3.35 7.42 26.55
C LEU A 7 1.88 7.00 26.52
N SER A 8 0.95 7.95 26.45
CA SER A 8 -0.48 7.63 26.39
C SER A 8 -0.86 6.99 25.05
N ALA A 9 -0.27 7.42 23.94
CA ALA A 9 -0.48 6.81 22.62
C ALA A 9 0.11 5.39 22.55
N LEU A 10 1.32 5.18 23.08
CA LEU A 10 1.96 3.86 23.21
C LEU A 10 1.10 2.87 24.03
N LEU A 11 0.53 3.33 25.15
CA LEU A 11 -0.37 2.51 25.97
C LEU A 11 -1.68 2.20 25.23
N ILE A 12 -2.24 3.13 24.47
CA ILE A 12 -3.46 2.89 23.69
C ILE A 12 -3.18 1.91 22.54
N ALA A 13 -2.03 1.99 21.86
CA ALA A 13 -1.65 1.03 20.82
C ALA A 13 -1.42 -0.38 21.40
N VAL A 14 -0.68 -0.50 22.50
CA VAL A 14 -0.44 -1.81 23.18
C VAL A 14 -1.75 -2.39 23.72
N VAL A 15 -2.64 -1.55 24.26
CA VAL A 15 -3.97 -1.98 24.71
C VAL A 15 -4.86 -2.36 23.52
N LEU A 16 -4.84 -1.65 22.40
CA LEU A 16 -5.63 -2.03 21.21
C LEU A 16 -5.14 -3.34 20.56
N ILE A 17 -3.82 -3.59 20.54
CA ILE A 17 -3.24 -4.85 20.05
C ILE A 17 -3.62 -6.04 20.96
N SER A 18 -3.71 -5.81 22.28
CA SER A 18 -4.09 -6.83 23.28
C SER A 18 -5.61 -6.98 23.49
N SER A 19 -6.42 -5.96 23.19
CA SER A 19 -7.87 -5.92 23.50
C SER A 19 -8.79 -6.24 22.33
N ILE A 20 -8.27 -6.44 21.12
CA ILE A 20 -9.10 -6.94 20.01
C ILE A 20 -9.33 -8.42 20.30
N THR A 21 -10.58 -8.69 20.71
CA THR A 21 -11.22 -9.97 20.96
C THR A 21 -10.52 -11.10 20.23
N ILE A 22 -10.15 -12.12 21.00
CA ILE A 22 -10.03 -13.49 20.50
C ILE A 22 -11.26 -13.68 19.61
N LEU A 23 -11.09 -13.72 18.28
CA LEU A 23 -12.10 -14.36 17.44
C LEU A 23 -12.35 -15.70 18.12
N PRO A 24 -13.61 -16.14 18.31
CA PRO A 24 -13.81 -17.46 18.85
C PRO A 24 -12.93 -18.37 17.99
N VAL A 25 -11.95 -19.03 18.64
CA VAL A 25 -11.52 -20.35 18.21
C VAL A 25 -12.85 -21.00 17.88
N SER A 26 -13.14 -21.17 16.59
CA SER A 26 -14.34 -21.87 16.18
C SER A 26 -14.31 -23.12 17.03
N ALA A 27 -15.37 -23.34 17.81
CA ALA A 27 -15.44 -24.52 18.64
C ALA A 27 -15.50 -25.68 17.65
N VAL A 28 -14.32 -26.15 17.22
CA VAL A 28 -14.16 -27.29 16.34
C VAL A 28 -14.66 -28.45 17.19
N SER A 29 -15.88 -28.88 16.89
CA SER A 29 -16.31 -30.22 17.21
C SER A 29 -15.30 -31.18 16.56
N ASP A 30 -15.08 -32.36 17.15
CA ASP A 30 -14.37 -33.48 16.53
C ASP A 30 -15.09 -34.01 15.25
N ASP A 31 -15.88 -33.16 14.59
CA ASP A 31 -16.56 -33.48 13.35
C ASP A 31 -15.52 -33.54 12.22
N GLU A 32 -15.62 -34.57 11.41
CA GLU A 32 -14.76 -34.83 10.26
C GLU A 32 -14.84 -33.65 9.27
N ILE A 33 -13.71 -33.02 8.97
CA ILE A 33 -13.64 -31.95 7.97
C ILE A 33 -13.81 -32.51 6.56
N ASP A 34 -14.61 -31.83 5.75
CA ASP A 34 -14.73 -32.13 4.32
C ASP A 34 -13.46 -31.69 3.57
N VAL A 35 -12.54 -32.64 3.39
CA VAL A 35 -11.31 -32.46 2.61
C VAL A 35 -11.62 -32.00 1.19
N ARG A 36 -12.72 -32.48 0.60
CA ARG A 36 -13.12 -32.13 -0.76
C ARG A 36 -13.46 -30.66 -0.89
N GLU A 37 -14.08 -30.07 0.14
CA GLU A 37 -14.35 -28.64 0.19
C GLU A 37 -13.04 -27.84 0.17
N CYS A 38 -12.06 -28.24 0.99
CA CYS A 38 -10.76 -27.59 1.06
C CYS A 38 -10.02 -27.62 -0.28
N GLU A 39 -9.95 -28.80 -0.91
CA GLU A 39 -9.32 -28.99 -2.23
C GLU A 39 -10.01 -28.15 -3.31
N ASN A 40 -11.35 -28.17 -3.36
CA ASN A 40 -12.12 -27.40 -4.34
C ASN A 40 -11.88 -25.91 -4.18
N TYR A 41 -11.78 -25.41 -2.94
CA TYR A 41 -11.53 -24.01 -2.66
C TYR A 41 -10.12 -23.58 -3.07
N ALA A 42 -9.09 -24.36 -2.74
CA ALA A 42 -7.72 -24.11 -3.19
C ALA A 42 -7.63 -24.08 -4.73
N GLN A 43 -8.25 -25.06 -5.40
CA GLN A 43 -8.26 -25.12 -6.86
C GLN A 43 -9.04 -23.96 -7.50
N HIS A 44 -10.10 -23.50 -6.85
CA HIS A 44 -10.83 -22.29 -7.28
C HIS A 44 -9.90 -21.08 -7.29
N ILE A 45 -9.14 -20.86 -6.21
CA ILE A 45 -8.14 -19.77 -6.14
C ILE A 45 -7.14 -19.92 -7.29
N ILE A 46 -6.48 -21.07 -7.42
CA ILE A 46 -5.46 -21.29 -8.45
C ILE A 46 -6.01 -21.01 -9.86
N ASN A 47 -7.23 -21.47 -10.16
CA ASN A 47 -7.89 -21.22 -11.44
C ASN A 47 -8.24 -19.74 -11.63
N ASP A 48 -8.70 -19.06 -10.59
CA ASP A 48 -8.98 -17.63 -10.61
C ASP A 48 -7.69 -16.85 -10.92
N LEU A 49 -6.58 -17.11 -10.21
CA LEU A 49 -5.30 -16.43 -10.44
C LEU A 49 -4.77 -16.66 -11.87
N MET A 50 -5.02 -17.84 -12.48
CA MET A 50 -4.67 -18.13 -13.87
C MET A 50 -5.58 -17.43 -14.90
N SER A 51 -6.79 -17.02 -14.50
CA SER A 51 -7.81 -16.45 -15.38
C SER A 51 -8.05 -14.95 -15.18
N THR A 52 -7.48 -14.34 -14.14
CA THR A 52 -7.74 -12.94 -13.79
C THR A 52 -6.94 -11.94 -14.64
N GLY A 53 -7.69 -11.05 -15.31
CA GLY A 53 -7.23 -9.74 -15.80
C GLY A 53 -7.61 -8.57 -14.88
N CYS A 54 -8.02 -8.83 -13.63
CA CYS A 54 -8.42 -7.79 -12.68
C CYS A 54 -7.20 -7.29 -11.89
N LYS A 55 -6.94 -5.99 -11.88
CA LYS A 55 -5.89 -5.40 -11.03
C LYS A 55 -6.39 -5.33 -9.59
N ARG A 56 -5.76 -6.05 -8.67
CA ARG A 56 -5.99 -5.91 -7.22
C ARG A 56 -4.88 -5.02 -6.62
N PRO A 57 -5.16 -4.23 -5.58
CA PRO A 57 -4.11 -3.48 -4.86
C PRO A 57 -2.94 -4.37 -4.44
N TYR A 58 -1.71 -3.99 -4.76
CA TYR A 58 -0.51 -4.81 -4.54
C TYR A 58 -0.68 -6.19 -5.16
N ALA A 59 -1.08 -6.20 -6.43
CA ALA A 59 -1.35 -7.39 -7.21
C ALA A 59 -0.28 -8.46 -6.97
N GLY A 60 0.99 -8.10 -7.02
CA GLY A 60 2.10 -9.01 -6.75
C GLY A 60 1.99 -9.76 -5.41
N ASN A 61 1.81 -9.05 -4.29
CA ASN A 61 1.64 -9.67 -2.97
C ASN A 61 0.39 -10.55 -2.90
N TYR A 62 -0.72 -10.01 -3.38
CA TYR A 62 -2.01 -10.70 -3.37
C TYR A 62 -1.95 -12.01 -4.16
N TYR A 63 -1.46 -11.96 -5.40
CA TYR A 63 -1.37 -13.10 -6.29
C TYR A 63 -0.43 -14.16 -5.75
N ASN A 64 0.79 -13.77 -5.34
CA ASN A 64 1.78 -14.71 -4.81
C ASN A 64 1.26 -15.36 -3.52
N LYS A 65 0.80 -14.56 -2.54
CA LYS A 65 0.38 -15.10 -1.25
C LYS A 65 -0.91 -15.92 -1.34
N SER A 66 -1.84 -15.56 -2.23
CA SER A 66 -3.05 -16.37 -2.48
C SER A 66 -2.67 -17.72 -3.11
N GLY A 67 -1.70 -17.73 -4.03
CA GLY A 67 -1.16 -18.96 -4.62
C GLY A 67 -0.48 -19.83 -3.57
N ASP A 68 0.44 -19.26 -2.81
CA ASP A 68 1.16 -19.96 -1.73
C ASP A 68 0.19 -20.57 -0.71
N LEU A 69 -0.83 -19.82 -0.26
CA LEU A 69 -1.84 -20.31 0.69
C LEU A 69 -2.74 -21.40 0.09
N ALA A 70 -3.01 -21.37 -1.21
CA ALA A 70 -3.75 -22.43 -1.88
C ALA A 70 -2.92 -23.71 -1.98
N ASP A 71 -1.63 -23.61 -2.34
CA ASP A 71 -0.71 -24.75 -2.40
C ASP A 71 -0.46 -25.34 -1.00
N GLU A 72 -0.28 -24.50 0.02
CA GLU A 72 -0.18 -24.93 1.42
C GLU A 72 -1.45 -25.65 1.89
N LEU A 73 -2.64 -25.16 1.51
CA LEU A 73 -3.91 -25.80 1.85
C LEU A 73 -4.03 -27.20 1.23
N LEU A 74 -3.60 -27.38 -0.03
CA LEU A 74 -3.56 -28.69 -0.68
C LEU A 74 -2.58 -29.65 0.01
N ASP A 75 -1.40 -29.17 0.42
CA ASP A 75 -0.43 -29.98 1.15
C ASP A 75 -0.95 -30.40 2.54
N VAL A 76 -1.60 -29.49 3.28
CA VAL A 76 -2.21 -29.80 4.58
C VAL A 76 -3.39 -30.77 4.43
N ALA A 77 -4.22 -30.62 3.38
CA ALA A 77 -5.31 -31.55 3.07
C ALA A 77 -4.78 -32.97 2.80
N TYR A 78 -3.73 -33.10 1.98
CA TYR A 78 -3.07 -34.37 1.71
C TYR A 78 -2.47 -35.04 2.95
N LYS A 79 -1.85 -34.24 3.83
CA LYS A 79 -1.31 -34.72 5.12
C LYS A 79 -2.42 -35.17 6.06
N TYR A 80 -3.58 -34.49 6.05
CA TYR A 80 -4.72 -34.86 6.88
C TYR A 80 -5.27 -36.23 6.47
N GLU A 81 -5.44 -36.49 5.16
CA GLU A 81 -5.89 -37.80 4.65
C GLU A 81 -4.93 -38.96 5.03
N LYS A 82 -3.65 -38.65 5.23
CA LYS A 82 -2.64 -39.61 5.71
C LYS A 82 -2.60 -39.77 7.23
N GLY A 83 -3.37 -38.98 7.98
CA GLY A 83 -3.32 -38.93 9.43
C GLY A 83 -2.07 -38.27 10.00
N GLU A 84 -1.39 -37.42 9.22
CA GLU A 84 -0.17 -36.71 9.64
C GLU A 84 -0.46 -35.37 10.34
N VAL A 85 -1.65 -34.81 10.14
CA VAL A 85 -2.14 -33.57 10.80
C VAL A 85 -3.57 -33.76 11.31
N THR A 86 -3.98 -32.90 12.23
CA THR A 86 -5.31 -32.92 12.85
C THR A 86 -6.36 -32.18 12.00
N ALA A 87 -7.65 -32.44 12.26
CA ALA A 87 -8.74 -31.67 11.66
C ALA A 87 -8.61 -30.17 12.00
N VAL A 88 -8.23 -29.85 13.23
CA VAL A 88 -8.00 -28.46 13.66
C VAL A 88 -6.94 -27.75 12.81
N GLU A 89 -5.85 -28.42 12.47
CA GLU A 89 -4.80 -27.87 11.60
C GLU A 89 -5.30 -27.61 10.18
N LEU A 90 -6.10 -28.54 9.62
CA LEU A 90 -6.72 -28.36 8.32
C LEU A 90 -7.73 -27.20 8.31
N GLN A 91 -8.61 -27.10 9.31
CA GLN A 91 -9.57 -26.01 9.42
C GLN A 91 -8.87 -24.66 9.52
N ASN A 92 -7.84 -24.56 10.36
CA ASN A 92 -7.10 -23.32 10.55
C ASN A 92 -6.44 -22.86 9.23
N LYS A 93 -5.89 -23.79 8.44
CA LYS A 93 -5.31 -23.45 7.14
C LYS A 93 -6.39 -23.05 6.13
N TYR A 94 -7.53 -23.74 6.08
CA TYR A 94 -8.67 -23.37 5.24
C TYR A 94 -9.18 -21.96 5.57
N ASP A 95 -9.40 -21.68 6.86
CA ASP A 95 -9.88 -20.38 7.34
C ASP A 95 -8.89 -19.26 7.00
N GLU A 96 -7.58 -19.47 7.19
CA GLU A 96 -6.53 -18.52 6.81
C GLU A 96 -6.54 -18.23 5.31
N THR A 97 -6.55 -19.28 4.47
CA THR A 97 -6.55 -19.18 3.01
C THR A 97 -7.78 -18.43 2.51
N LYS A 98 -8.96 -18.78 3.03
CA LYS A 98 -10.22 -18.13 2.70
C LYS A 98 -10.24 -16.67 3.11
N GLU A 99 -9.88 -16.38 4.35
CA GLU A 99 -9.87 -15.02 4.86
C GLU A 99 -8.93 -14.11 4.08
N PHE A 100 -7.72 -14.59 3.74
CA PHE A 100 -6.77 -13.82 2.93
C PHE A 100 -7.32 -13.54 1.52
N TYR A 101 -7.83 -14.57 0.85
CA TYR A 101 -8.30 -14.43 -0.53
C TYR A 101 -9.50 -13.47 -0.65
N GLU A 102 -10.42 -13.51 0.31
CA GLU A 102 -11.59 -12.63 0.36
C GLU A 102 -11.24 -11.23 0.90
N ASN A 103 -10.36 -11.14 1.89
CA ASN A 103 -10.01 -9.91 2.60
C ASN A 103 -8.48 -9.79 2.76
N PRO A 104 -7.75 -9.48 1.68
CA PRO A 104 -6.29 -9.54 1.69
C PRO A 104 -5.70 -8.48 2.62
N TRP A 105 -4.68 -8.91 3.35
CA TRP A 105 -3.84 -8.04 4.16
C TRP A 105 -2.48 -7.83 3.50
N ILE A 106 -1.88 -6.66 3.72
CA ILE A 106 -0.59 -6.29 3.17
C ILE A 106 0.55 -7.02 3.88
N SER A 107 1.55 -7.40 3.09
CA SER A 107 2.86 -7.80 3.59
C SER A 107 3.50 -6.68 4.43
N PRO A 108 3.98 -6.98 5.65
CA PRO A 108 4.75 -6.03 6.46
C PRO A 108 5.91 -5.36 5.72
N CYS A 109 6.65 -6.07 4.86
CA CYS A 109 7.77 -5.45 4.13
C CYS A 109 7.30 -4.37 3.13
N TYR A 110 6.16 -4.56 2.46
CA TYR A 110 5.57 -3.52 1.61
C TYR A 110 5.01 -2.36 2.43
N ALA A 111 4.49 -2.62 3.63
CA ALA A 111 4.08 -1.57 4.53
C ALA A 111 5.26 -0.73 5.07
N GLU A 112 6.43 -1.36 5.33
CA GLU A 112 7.68 -0.67 5.66
C GLU A 112 8.09 0.27 4.52
N GLN A 113 8.06 -0.21 3.28
CA GLN A 113 8.38 0.61 2.10
C GLN A 113 7.46 1.84 1.98
N THR A 114 6.15 1.67 2.17
CA THR A 114 5.22 2.81 2.20
C THR A 114 5.53 3.78 3.34
N CYS A 115 5.88 3.27 4.53
CA CYS A 115 6.32 4.12 5.64
C CYS A 115 7.60 4.91 5.31
N TYR A 116 8.56 4.27 4.64
CA TYR A 116 9.79 4.90 4.16
C TYR A 116 9.50 6.05 3.19
N VAL A 117 8.63 5.84 2.20
CA VAL A 117 8.21 6.92 1.30
C VAL A 117 7.51 8.05 2.07
N ALA A 118 6.61 7.70 2.99
CA ALA A 118 5.82 8.67 3.74
C ALA A 118 6.64 9.54 4.72
N VAL A 119 7.80 9.09 5.20
CA VAL A 119 8.68 9.96 6.02
C VAL A 119 9.47 10.97 5.20
N HIS A 120 9.62 10.74 3.89
CA HIS A 120 10.32 11.65 2.98
C HIS A 120 9.38 12.68 2.33
N GLU A 121 8.06 12.50 2.44
CA GLU A 121 7.09 13.51 2.02
C GLU A 121 7.23 14.78 2.87
N GLN A 122 6.95 15.93 2.26
CA GLN A 122 7.08 17.24 2.90
C GLN A 122 5.96 18.19 2.49
N ASN A 123 5.58 19.10 3.39
CA ASN A 123 4.59 20.13 3.09
C ASN A 123 5.26 21.46 2.67
N TYR A 124 5.97 21.45 1.54
CA TYR A 124 6.60 22.66 1.03
C TYR A 124 5.58 23.69 0.57
N ASN A 125 5.89 24.98 0.78
CA ASN A 125 5.06 26.11 0.34
C ASN A 125 3.59 26.03 0.80
N ASN A 126 3.32 25.33 1.91
CA ASN A 126 1.97 25.04 2.42
C ASN A 126 1.06 24.43 1.35
N TRP A 127 1.62 23.52 0.55
CA TRP A 127 0.89 22.81 -0.50
C TRP A 127 -0.32 22.06 0.05
N TYR A 128 -0.16 21.42 1.21
CA TYR A 128 -1.21 20.77 1.97
C TYR A 128 -1.69 21.70 3.08
N THR A 129 -2.99 21.65 3.38
CA THR A 129 -3.52 22.32 4.58
C THR A 129 -2.92 21.70 5.84
N ASP A 130 -2.86 22.46 6.93
CA ASP A 130 -2.39 21.95 8.22
C ASP A 130 -3.20 20.72 8.68
N GLU A 131 -4.51 20.68 8.42
CA GLU A 131 -5.37 19.55 8.76
C GLU A 131 -4.99 18.28 7.99
N GLN A 132 -4.84 18.38 6.68
CA GLN A 132 -4.41 17.26 5.84
C GLN A 132 -3.02 16.77 6.26
N TRP A 133 -2.07 17.70 6.44
CA TRP A 133 -0.71 17.37 6.82
C TRP A 133 -0.64 16.69 8.18
N ASN A 134 -1.33 17.22 9.20
CA ASN A 134 -1.35 16.62 10.52
C ASN A 134 -2.00 15.23 10.52
N THR A 135 -3.07 15.04 9.73
CA THR A 135 -3.73 13.74 9.58
C THR A 135 -2.80 12.72 8.92
N PHE A 136 -2.09 13.11 7.85
CA PHE A 136 -1.09 12.25 7.21
C PHE A 136 0.03 11.83 8.15
N ILE A 137 0.57 12.78 8.92
CA ILE A 137 1.60 12.50 9.94
C ILE A 137 1.07 11.53 11.00
N GLU A 138 -0.16 11.71 11.48
CA GLU A 138 -0.79 10.79 12.43
C GLU A 138 -0.90 9.37 11.86
N LYS A 139 -1.43 9.22 10.65
CA LYS A 139 -1.59 7.89 10.02
C LYS A 139 -0.27 7.20 9.74
N ARG A 140 0.74 7.96 9.33
CA ARG A 140 2.10 7.46 9.15
C ARG A 140 2.70 6.97 10.46
N ASP A 141 2.55 7.77 11.52
CA ASP A 141 3.08 7.41 12.85
C ASP A 141 2.34 6.20 13.45
N ASN A 142 1.07 5.99 13.12
CA ASN A 142 0.32 4.77 13.49
C ASN A 142 0.86 3.54 12.77
N LEU A 143 1.12 3.63 11.46
CA LEU A 143 1.73 2.54 10.69
C LEU A 143 3.12 2.19 11.23
N LEU A 144 3.96 3.20 11.48
CA LEU A 144 5.29 3.00 12.06
C LEU A 144 5.22 2.31 13.43
N GLN A 145 4.26 2.69 14.28
CA GLN A 145 4.05 2.02 15.57
C GLN A 145 3.62 0.56 15.41
N ALA A 146 2.81 0.24 14.41
CA ALA A 146 2.40 -1.14 14.13
C ALA A 146 3.60 -2.01 13.69
N LEU A 147 4.53 -1.45 12.90
CA LEU A 147 5.76 -2.12 12.49
C LEU A 147 6.75 -2.26 13.65
N ARG A 148 6.84 -1.28 14.56
CA ARG A 148 7.76 -1.30 15.71
C ARG A 148 7.43 -2.30 16.81
N VAL A 149 6.39 -3.10 16.65
CA VAL A 149 6.02 -4.11 17.67
C VAL A 149 7.09 -5.18 17.80
N ILE A 150 7.79 -5.53 16.72
CA ILE A 150 8.89 -6.51 16.73
C ILE A 150 10.23 -5.84 17.01
N ASP A 151 10.48 -4.68 16.37
CA ASP A 151 11.70 -3.90 16.55
C ASP A 151 11.35 -2.47 16.97
N SER A 152 11.53 -2.14 18.25
CA SER A 152 11.24 -0.81 18.77
C SER A 152 12.15 0.28 18.20
N ASP A 153 13.33 -0.10 17.70
CA ASP A 153 14.36 0.79 17.19
C ASP A 153 14.27 0.96 15.66
N LEU A 154 13.28 0.32 15.01
CA LEU A 154 13.06 0.42 13.56
C LEU A 154 13.09 1.88 13.11
N GLU A 155 14.06 2.21 12.27
CA GLU A 155 14.24 3.55 11.71
C GLU A 155 13.42 3.69 10.42
N PRO A 156 12.36 4.51 10.40
CA PRO A 156 11.51 4.63 9.21
C PRO A 156 12.22 5.26 8.00
N ALA A 157 13.39 5.88 8.21
CA ALA A 157 14.22 6.43 7.13
C ALA A 157 15.13 5.38 6.47
N LYS A 158 15.06 4.12 6.91
CA LYS A 158 15.69 2.97 6.27
C LYS A 158 14.60 1.96 5.93
N TRP A 159 14.82 1.17 4.89
CA TRP A 159 13.91 0.09 4.48
C TRP A 159 14.69 -1.22 4.34
N GLY A 160 14.00 -2.35 4.40
CA GLY A 160 14.59 -3.68 4.24
C GLY A 160 14.97 -4.35 5.55
N SER A 161 14.39 -3.91 6.67
CA SER A 161 14.60 -4.53 8.00
C SER A 161 13.34 -5.26 8.50
N VAL A 162 12.20 -5.12 7.81
CA VAL A 162 10.95 -5.80 8.17
C VAL A 162 10.74 -7.03 7.30
N TYR A 163 10.51 -8.18 7.94
CA TYR A 163 10.17 -9.42 7.27
C TYR A 163 8.80 -9.96 7.71
N ASP A 164 8.05 -10.51 6.77
CA ASP A 164 6.66 -10.92 6.98
C ASP A 164 6.51 -12.02 8.04
N TYR A 165 7.47 -12.95 8.08
CA TYR A 165 7.46 -14.09 9.00
C TYR A 165 7.68 -13.70 10.47
N ASP A 166 8.14 -12.48 10.75
CA ASP A 166 8.29 -11.98 12.13
C ASP A 166 6.95 -11.55 12.75
N TYR A 167 5.90 -11.42 11.93
CA TYR A 167 4.59 -10.92 12.37
C TYR A 167 3.55 -12.03 12.30
N THR A 168 2.79 -12.15 13.39
CA THR A 168 1.57 -12.97 13.41
C THR A 168 0.53 -12.43 12.42
N VAL A 169 -0.36 -13.29 11.93
CA VAL A 169 -1.50 -12.89 11.06
C VAL A 169 -2.31 -11.74 11.67
N LYS A 170 -2.53 -11.74 13.00
CA LYS A 170 -3.23 -10.66 13.70
C LYS A 170 -2.49 -9.32 13.56
N GLN A 171 -1.16 -9.32 13.70
CA GLN A 171 -0.36 -8.11 13.52
C GLN A 171 -0.35 -7.65 12.07
N GLN A 172 -0.23 -8.56 11.10
CA GLN A 172 -0.28 -8.23 9.67
C GLN A 172 -1.60 -7.55 9.28
N LYS A 173 -2.74 -8.03 9.80
CA LYS A 173 -4.06 -7.38 9.60
C LYS A 173 -4.12 -5.98 10.21
N TYR A 174 -3.55 -5.78 11.39
CA TYR A 174 -3.49 -4.45 12.01
C TYR A 174 -2.58 -3.48 11.24
N ILE A 175 -1.43 -3.97 10.76
CA ILE A 175 -0.54 -3.23 9.85
C ILE A 175 -1.31 -2.82 8.59
N SER A 176 -2.07 -3.73 8.00
CA SER A 176 -2.90 -3.48 6.81
C SER A 176 -3.92 -2.38 7.03
N LYS A 177 -4.60 -2.39 8.18
CA LYS A 177 -5.51 -1.32 8.55
C LYS A 177 -4.78 0.03 8.58
N CYS A 178 -3.68 0.13 9.31
CA CYS A 178 -2.91 1.38 9.44
C CYS A 178 -2.40 1.87 8.09
N PHE A 179 -1.97 0.92 7.25
CA PHE A 179 -1.49 1.16 5.91
C PHE A 179 -2.56 1.72 4.99
N TYR A 180 -3.76 1.11 4.94
CA TYR A 180 -4.85 1.63 4.11
C TYR A 180 -5.35 2.99 4.61
N GLU A 181 -5.32 3.26 5.91
CA GLU A 181 -5.63 4.59 6.46
C GLU A 181 -4.62 5.66 6.01
N LEU A 182 -3.31 5.35 6.05
CA LEU A 182 -2.25 6.24 5.56
C LEU A 182 -2.37 6.49 4.06
N LEU A 183 -2.59 5.42 3.31
CA LEU A 183 -2.77 5.48 1.87
C LEU A 183 -3.95 6.39 1.50
N TYR A 184 -5.08 6.21 2.16
CA TYR A 184 -6.28 7.00 1.86
C TYR A 184 -6.00 8.50 1.98
N ILE A 185 -5.41 8.95 3.10
CA ILE A 185 -5.10 10.37 3.28
C ILE A 185 -4.02 10.86 2.30
N TYR A 186 -3.00 10.04 2.01
CA TYR A 186 -1.97 10.40 1.04
C TYR A 186 -2.56 10.60 -0.36
N ASN A 187 -3.45 9.70 -0.79
CA ASN A 187 -4.09 9.83 -2.09
C ASN A 187 -5.07 11.02 -2.14
N GLU A 188 -5.83 11.29 -1.08
CA GLU A 188 -6.65 12.51 -0.98
C GLU A 188 -5.80 13.78 -1.11
N MET A 189 -4.59 13.77 -0.54
CA MET A 189 -3.67 14.91 -0.61
C MET A 189 -3.02 15.08 -1.99
N THR A 190 -2.75 13.99 -2.70
CA THR A 190 -1.87 14.00 -3.88
C THR A 190 -2.60 13.85 -5.21
N CYS A 191 -3.68 13.07 -5.24
CA CYS A 191 -4.36 12.64 -6.46
C CYS A 191 -5.75 13.27 -6.64
N LYS A 192 -6.37 13.75 -5.56
CA LYS A 192 -7.68 14.39 -5.66
C LYS A 192 -7.63 15.63 -6.56
N ASP A 193 -8.54 15.69 -7.52
CA ASP A 193 -8.64 16.77 -8.52
C ASP A 193 -7.31 17.04 -9.23
N ILE A 194 -6.55 15.98 -9.53
CA ILE A 194 -5.27 16.12 -10.23
C ILE A 194 -5.47 16.61 -11.67
N ILE A 195 -4.75 17.66 -12.04
CA ILE A 195 -4.59 18.12 -13.41
C ILE A 195 -3.14 17.85 -13.79
N GLN A 196 -2.92 16.88 -14.69
CA GLN A 196 -1.59 16.53 -15.18
C GLN A 196 -0.95 17.74 -15.87
N GLY A 197 0.31 18.03 -15.58
CA GLY A 197 1.05 19.18 -16.09
C GLY A 197 0.81 20.51 -15.35
N ASP A 198 -0.21 20.60 -14.49
CA ASP A 198 -0.47 21.77 -13.63
C ASP A 198 0.24 21.56 -12.29
N VAL A 199 1.53 21.94 -12.26
CA VAL A 199 2.50 21.66 -11.19
C VAL A 199 2.42 22.70 -10.07
N ASN A 200 1.95 23.90 -10.39
CA ASN A 200 1.72 24.95 -9.39
C ASN A 200 0.29 24.93 -8.80
N ARG A 201 -0.64 24.16 -9.39
CA ARG A 201 -2.06 24.02 -8.98
C ARG A 201 -2.81 25.35 -9.06
N ASP A 202 -2.54 26.13 -10.10
CA ASP A 202 -3.34 27.32 -10.44
C ASP A 202 -4.53 26.99 -11.35
N GLY A 203 -4.65 25.71 -11.77
CA GLY A 203 -5.72 25.20 -12.61
C GLY A 203 -5.45 25.31 -14.11
N VAL A 204 -4.26 25.78 -14.52
CA VAL A 204 -3.91 25.99 -15.93
C VAL A 204 -2.51 25.45 -16.22
N VAL A 205 -2.41 24.52 -17.16
CA VAL A 205 -1.11 24.06 -17.67
C VAL A 205 -0.47 25.16 -18.53
N SER A 206 0.62 25.74 -18.04
CA SER A 206 1.24 26.93 -18.61
C SER A 206 2.78 26.91 -18.57
N VAL A 207 3.41 27.96 -19.10
CA VAL A 207 4.88 28.12 -19.06
C VAL A 207 5.40 28.18 -17.62
N SER A 208 4.56 28.62 -16.67
CA SER A 208 4.87 28.64 -15.24
C SER A 208 5.19 27.23 -14.73
N ASP A 209 4.44 26.21 -15.14
CA ASP A 209 4.65 24.82 -14.73
C ASP A 209 5.95 24.26 -15.28
N ALA A 210 6.21 24.47 -16.57
CA ALA A 210 7.48 24.06 -17.19
C ALA A 210 8.68 24.75 -16.53
N THR A 211 8.55 26.04 -16.18
CA THR A 211 9.59 26.79 -15.46
C THR A 211 9.78 26.24 -14.04
N LEU A 212 8.69 25.89 -13.36
CA LEU A 212 8.73 25.33 -12.01
C LEU A 212 9.42 23.95 -12.00
N ILE A 213 9.17 23.10 -13.00
CA ILE A 213 9.89 21.85 -13.20
C ILE A 213 11.39 22.10 -13.42
N GLN A 214 11.76 23.07 -14.26
CA GLN A 214 13.17 23.40 -14.50
C GLN A 214 13.87 23.85 -13.23
N LYS A 215 13.22 24.68 -12.40
CA LYS A 215 13.73 25.09 -11.08
C LYS A 215 13.91 23.92 -10.14
N TYR A 216 12.98 22.96 -10.13
CA TYR A 216 13.10 21.73 -9.35
C TYR A 216 14.33 20.92 -9.78
N ILE A 217 14.53 20.74 -11.09
CA ILE A 217 15.65 19.96 -11.65
C ILE A 217 17.02 20.56 -11.26
N VAL A 218 17.14 21.90 -11.19
CA VAL A 218 18.39 22.57 -10.77
C VAL A 218 18.49 22.77 -9.26
N GLY A 219 17.51 22.30 -8.47
CA GLY A 219 17.51 22.37 -7.02
C GLY A 219 17.17 23.75 -6.43
N GLU A 220 16.56 24.65 -7.20
CA GLU A 220 16.11 25.96 -6.71
C GLU A 220 14.83 25.86 -5.87
N VAL A 221 14.01 24.84 -6.12
CA VAL A 221 12.80 24.55 -5.35
C VAL A 221 12.69 23.04 -5.11
N ASN A 222 11.96 22.66 -4.07
CA ASN A 222 11.61 21.27 -3.82
C ASN A 222 10.14 21.03 -4.16
N PHE A 223 9.82 19.81 -4.57
CA PHE A 223 8.46 19.36 -4.82
C PHE A 223 7.95 18.49 -3.67
N THR A 224 6.65 18.60 -3.40
CA THR A 224 5.90 17.58 -2.67
C THR A 224 5.60 16.41 -3.61
N GLY A 225 5.19 15.25 -3.08
CA GLY A 225 4.79 14.11 -3.91
C GLY A 225 3.64 14.45 -4.87
N ALA A 226 2.73 15.33 -4.46
CA ALA A 226 1.65 15.82 -5.33
C ALA A 226 2.18 16.61 -6.54
N GLN A 227 3.19 17.46 -6.33
CA GLN A 227 3.80 18.23 -7.41
C GLN A 227 4.61 17.33 -8.34
N GLU A 228 5.31 16.33 -7.82
CA GLU A 228 5.98 15.34 -8.65
C GLU A 228 5.01 14.57 -9.56
N LEU A 229 3.86 14.14 -9.02
CA LEU A 229 2.84 13.43 -9.81
C LEU A 229 2.26 14.29 -10.93
N ARG A 230 2.06 15.59 -10.66
CA ARG A 230 1.59 16.57 -11.68
C ARG A 230 2.67 16.82 -12.74
N ALA A 231 3.94 16.84 -12.34
CA ALA A 231 5.06 17.09 -13.23
C ALA A 231 5.41 15.91 -14.15
N LYS A 232 5.21 14.66 -13.70
CA LYS A 232 5.55 13.43 -14.46
C LYS A 232 4.56 13.16 -15.60
N VAL A 233 4.70 13.89 -16.71
CA VAL A 233 3.80 13.82 -17.89
C VAL A 233 4.36 12.99 -19.05
N ASN A 234 5.64 12.62 -19.01
CA ASN A 234 6.30 11.87 -20.08
C ASN A 234 6.47 10.37 -19.75
N VAL A 235 6.25 9.51 -20.76
CA VAL A 235 6.21 8.04 -20.59
C VAL A 235 7.55 7.39 -20.22
N ASP A 236 8.67 8.09 -20.43
CA ASP A 236 10.01 7.59 -20.18
C ASP A 236 10.63 8.12 -18.88
N SER A 237 9.93 8.96 -18.11
CA SER A 237 10.47 9.56 -16.88
C SER A 237 10.15 8.68 -15.67
N TYR A 238 11.16 8.08 -15.04
CA TYR A 238 11.04 7.49 -13.70
C TYR A 238 11.01 8.58 -12.61
N SER A 239 11.69 9.68 -12.86
CA SER A 239 11.73 10.89 -12.04
C SER A 239 11.37 12.12 -12.89
N VAL A 240 10.98 13.22 -12.24
CA VAL A 240 10.73 14.49 -12.93
C VAL A 240 12.01 14.93 -13.65
N SER A 241 11.90 15.25 -14.93
CA SER A 241 13.04 15.48 -15.81
C SER A 241 12.80 16.60 -16.81
N VAL A 242 13.85 17.00 -17.54
CA VAL A 242 13.76 18.03 -18.59
C VAL A 242 12.79 17.60 -19.71
N LYS A 243 12.58 16.30 -19.91
CA LYS A 243 11.61 15.78 -20.88
C LYS A 243 10.18 16.16 -20.50
N ASP A 244 9.85 16.18 -19.21
CA ASP A 244 8.54 16.56 -18.72
C ASP A 244 8.26 18.05 -18.97
N ALA A 245 9.20 18.93 -18.62
CA ALA A 245 9.11 20.36 -18.92
C ALA A 245 8.96 20.63 -20.43
N THR A 246 9.71 19.89 -21.26
CA THR A 246 9.63 19.99 -22.72
C THR A 246 8.25 19.54 -23.24
N LEU A 247 7.67 18.48 -22.67
CA LEU A 247 6.37 17.99 -23.09
C LEU A 247 5.24 18.98 -22.72
N ILE A 248 5.30 19.59 -21.54
CA ILE A 248 4.40 20.69 -21.15
C ILE A 248 4.52 21.85 -22.14
N GLN A 249 5.74 22.28 -22.48
CA GLN A 249 5.96 23.35 -23.46
C GLN A 249 5.36 23.04 -24.83
N LYS A 250 5.48 21.79 -25.29
CA LYS A 250 4.85 21.36 -26.54
C LYS A 250 3.33 21.37 -26.44
N TYR A 251 2.75 20.88 -25.33
CA TYR A 251 1.31 20.89 -25.08
C TYR A 251 0.73 22.31 -25.12
N ILE A 252 1.43 23.31 -24.58
CA ILE A 252 1.01 24.72 -24.61
C ILE A 252 0.89 25.24 -26.05
N VAL A 253 1.78 24.81 -26.94
CA VAL A 253 1.76 25.20 -28.37
C VAL A 253 0.72 24.40 -29.15
N ASP A 254 0.57 23.11 -28.83
CA ASP A 254 -0.35 22.17 -29.48
C ASP A 254 -1.07 21.30 -28.43
N PRO A 255 -2.29 21.70 -28.00
CA PRO A 255 -3.07 20.96 -27.02
C PRO A 255 -3.55 19.57 -27.48
N SER A 256 -3.30 19.17 -28.73
CA SER A 256 -3.55 17.79 -29.19
C SER A 256 -2.53 16.78 -28.66
N ILE A 257 -1.41 17.26 -28.12
CA ILE A 257 -0.39 16.44 -27.47
C ILE A 257 -0.95 15.86 -26.17
N TYR A 258 -0.73 14.57 -25.95
CA TYR A 258 -1.25 13.85 -24.80
C TYR A 258 -0.16 13.65 -23.73
N PHE A 259 -0.52 13.85 -22.46
CA PHE A 259 0.34 13.51 -21.32
C PHE A 259 0.24 12.03 -20.98
N TYR A 260 1.37 11.35 -21.02
CA TYR A 260 1.47 9.95 -20.67
C TYR A 260 1.69 9.81 -19.17
N SER A 261 0.58 9.66 -18.47
CA SER A 261 0.58 9.58 -17.01
C SER A 261 1.12 8.25 -16.46
N ARG A 262 1.56 7.28 -17.29
CA ARG A 262 1.86 5.88 -16.85
C ARG A 262 0.74 5.24 -16.00
N GLY A 263 -0.50 5.68 -16.18
CA GLY A 263 -1.61 5.23 -15.33
C GLY A 263 -1.71 5.97 -13.99
N ILE A 264 -0.96 7.07 -13.77
CA ILE A 264 -1.23 8.04 -12.71
C ILE A 264 -2.67 8.51 -12.92
N VAL A 265 -3.50 7.99 -12.02
CA VAL A 265 -4.92 8.21 -11.73
C VAL A 265 -5.56 9.28 -12.61
N LYS A 266 -6.33 8.85 -13.61
CA LYS A 266 -7.20 9.72 -14.42
C LYS A 266 -8.51 10.05 -13.72
N ASN A 267 -8.91 9.30 -12.69
CA ASN A 267 -10.14 9.48 -11.90
C ASN A 267 -10.12 8.65 -10.59
N GLU A 268 -11.08 8.89 -9.68
CA GLU A 268 -11.25 8.19 -8.40
C GLU A 268 -11.41 6.65 -8.48
N SER A 269 -11.67 6.06 -9.66
CA SER A 269 -11.72 4.59 -9.81
C SER A 269 -10.34 4.00 -10.09
N GLU A 270 -9.45 4.74 -10.76
CA GLU A 270 -8.04 4.37 -10.94
C GLU A 270 -7.22 4.54 -9.65
N PHE A 271 -7.72 5.35 -8.71
CA PHE A 271 -7.19 5.63 -7.35
C PHE A 271 -7.11 4.37 -6.46
N ALA A 272 -8.04 3.43 -6.63
CA ALA A 272 -8.03 2.16 -5.91
C ALA A 272 -7.03 1.16 -6.51
N THR A 273 -6.71 1.29 -7.80
CA THR A 273 -5.81 0.39 -8.55
C THR A 273 -4.40 0.94 -8.75
N SER A 274 -4.16 2.23 -8.48
CA SER A 274 -2.84 2.88 -8.60
C SER A 274 -1.83 2.42 -7.56
N LEU A 275 -2.21 1.46 -6.72
CA LEU A 275 -1.33 0.76 -5.79
C LEU A 275 -0.31 -0.12 -6.51
N ASP A 276 -0.64 -0.64 -7.70
CA ASP A 276 0.35 -1.23 -8.60
C ASP A 276 1.27 -0.14 -9.21
N ASN A 277 0.80 1.11 -9.33
CA ASN A 277 1.66 2.22 -9.76
C ASN A 277 2.59 2.71 -8.65
N TRP A 278 2.54 2.13 -7.44
CA TRP A 278 3.61 2.31 -6.47
C TRP A 278 4.85 1.44 -6.76
N GLU A 279 4.83 0.62 -7.82
CA GLU A 279 6.08 0.23 -8.50
C GLU A 279 6.88 1.46 -9.01
N ILE A 280 6.27 2.65 -9.07
CA ILE A 280 6.98 3.93 -9.29
C ILE A 280 7.78 4.37 -8.04
N CYS A 281 7.50 3.83 -6.84
CA CYS A 281 8.34 4.05 -5.63
C CYS A 281 9.21 2.87 -5.22
N SER A 282 8.97 1.65 -5.72
CA SER A 282 9.84 0.50 -5.37
C SER A 282 11.14 0.42 -6.17
N GLN A 283 11.34 1.29 -7.16
CA GLN A 283 12.59 1.42 -7.93
C GLN A 283 13.44 2.66 -7.56
N TRP A 284 13.37 3.09 -6.30
CA TRP A 284 14.28 4.08 -5.71
C TRP A 284 15.45 3.38 -5.01
#